data_AF-A0A6P0HH84-F1
#
_entry.id   AF-A0A6P0HH84-F1
#
_cell.length_a   1.000
_cell.length_b   1.000
_cell.length_c   1.000
_cell.angle_alpha   90.00
_cell.angle_beta   90.00
_cell.angle_gamma   90.00
#
_symmetry.space_group_name_H-M   'P 1'
#
loop_
_entity.id
_entity.type
_entity.pdbx_description
1 polymer ?
#
loop_
_entity_poly.entity_id
_entity_poly.type
_entity_poly.pdbx_seq_one_letter_code
_entity_poly.pdbx_strand_id
1 'polypeptide(L)'
;MSDAPDSSAPDAVRLDQPWAISPAVALRPEPFGALAYHFGNRKLTFLKRPELVTVVRGLADAPDVAAALAAAAVPEAQWPGYLAALQGLARTDMIRPRQTEGAAA
;
A
#
# COMPACT_ATOMS: atom_id res chain seq x y z
N MET A 1 12.63 29.81 14.64
CA MET A 1 13.26 28.87 13.70
C MET A 1 13.36 27.52 14.41
N SER A 2 12.22 26.82 14.50
CA SER A 2 12.13 25.45 14.99
C SER A 2 11.50 24.66 13.88
N ASP A 3 12.32 23.96 13.13
CA ASP A 3 11.88 22.93 12.22
C ASP A 3 11.70 21.67 13.08
N ALA A 4 10.47 21.41 13.51
CA ALA A 4 10.13 20.11 14.06
C ALA A 4 10.18 19.14 12.88
N PRO A 5 10.84 17.97 12.97
CA PRO A 5 10.77 17.01 11.89
C PRO A 5 9.30 16.63 11.71
N ASP A 6 8.77 16.93 10.52
CA ASP A 6 7.45 16.54 10.08
C ASP A 6 7.30 15.02 10.32
N SER A 7 6.42 14.65 11.25
CA SER A 7 6.31 13.26 11.77
C SER A 7 5.59 12.31 10.80
N SER A 8 5.61 12.61 9.51
CA SER A 8 4.99 11.81 8.46
C SER A 8 5.86 11.83 7.21
N ALA A 9 7.02 11.19 7.25
CA ALA A 9 7.62 10.74 5.99
C ALA A 9 6.72 9.61 5.44
N PRO A 10 6.02 9.78 4.30
CA PRO A 10 5.14 8.76 3.71
C PRO A 10 5.91 7.52 3.18
N ASP A 11 7.21 7.45 3.41
CA ASP A 11 8.13 6.56 2.71
C ASP A 11 8.40 5.22 3.41
N ALA A 12 8.07 5.07 4.69
CA ALA A 12 8.28 3.82 5.40
C ALA A 12 6.97 3.06 5.62
N VAL A 13 6.46 2.38 4.58
CA VAL A 13 5.48 1.32 4.79
C VAL A 13 6.09 0.30 5.77
N ARG A 14 5.43 0.06 6.91
CA ARG A 14 5.80 -0.93 7.93
C ARG A 14 4.73 -2.01 8.06
N LEU A 15 5.14 -3.18 8.54
CA LEU A 15 4.27 -4.36 8.69
C LEU A 15 3.09 -4.12 9.63
N ASP A 16 3.29 -3.30 10.66
CA ASP A 16 2.38 -3.01 11.77
C ASP A 16 1.50 -1.76 11.53
N GLN A 17 1.38 -1.30 10.29
CA GLN A 17 0.62 -0.10 9.95
C GLN A 17 -0.56 -0.41 9.01
N PRO A 18 -1.73 0.24 9.22
CA PRO A 18 -2.83 0.18 8.27
C PRO A 18 -2.54 1.05 7.04
N TRP A 19 -2.73 0.48 5.87
CA TRP A 19 -2.63 1.17 4.59
C TRP A 19 -3.91 0.95 3.77
N ALA A 20 -4.08 1.70 2.70
CA ALA A 20 -5.14 1.51 1.72
C ALA A 20 -4.71 2.01 0.34
N ILE A 21 -5.41 1.57 -0.71
CA ILE A 21 -5.28 2.16 -2.05
C ILE A 21 -5.70 3.63 -1.97
N SER A 22 -4.95 4.52 -2.62
CA SER A 22 -5.35 5.93 -2.73
C SER A 22 -6.70 6.03 -3.46
N PRO A 23 -7.65 6.85 -3.00
CA PRO A 23 -8.95 7.01 -3.67
C PRO A 23 -8.82 7.58 -5.09
N ALA A 24 -7.67 8.16 -5.43
CA ALA A 24 -7.36 8.64 -6.77
C ALA A 24 -6.79 7.54 -7.69
N VAL A 25 -6.81 6.26 -7.29
CA VAL A 25 -6.23 5.15 -8.05
C VAL A 25 -7.30 4.19 -8.55
N ALA A 26 -7.26 3.90 -9.85
CA ALA A 26 -8.00 2.79 -10.45
C ALA A 26 -7.08 1.59 -10.68
N LEU A 27 -7.55 0.39 -10.31
CA LEU A 27 -6.90 -0.88 -10.63
C LEU A 27 -7.66 -1.59 -11.74
N ARG A 28 -7.01 -1.79 -12.88
CA ARG A 28 -7.50 -2.62 -13.98
C ARG A 28 -6.85 -4.01 -13.92
N PRO A 29 -7.62 -5.09 -13.70
CA PRO A 29 -7.10 -6.45 -13.71
C PRO A 29 -6.54 -6.84 -15.07
N GLU A 30 -5.45 -7.59 -15.08
CA GLU A 30 -4.79 -8.13 -16.27
C GLU A 30 -4.23 -9.54 -15.97
N PRO A 31 -3.94 -10.41 -16.96
CA PRO A 31 -3.46 -11.77 -16.70
C PRO A 31 -2.16 -11.85 -15.88
N PHE A 32 -1.32 -10.81 -15.95
CA PHE A 32 -0.07 -10.71 -15.18
C PHE A 32 -0.23 -10.07 -13.79
N GLY A 33 -1.43 -9.61 -13.44
CA GLY A 33 -1.71 -8.86 -12.21
C GLY A 33 -2.64 -7.67 -12.47
N ALA A 34 -2.12 -6.44 -12.46
CA ALA A 34 -2.94 -5.25 -12.72
C ALA A 34 -2.14 -4.06 -13.24
N LEU A 35 -2.87 -3.15 -13.91
CA LEU A 35 -2.46 -1.79 -14.17
C LEU A 35 -3.07 -0.87 -13.11
N ALA A 36 -2.23 -0.11 -12.40
CA ALA A 36 -2.65 0.89 -11.43
C ALA A 36 -2.45 2.29 -12.03
N TYR A 37 -3.53 3.05 -12.19
CA TYR A 37 -3.49 4.41 -12.71
C TYR A 37 -3.95 5.41 -11.67
N HIS A 38 -3.14 6.43 -11.41
CA HIS A 38 -3.46 7.49 -10.47
C HIS A 38 -3.97 8.75 -11.21
N PHE A 39 -5.22 9.16 -10.98
CA PHE A 39 -5.86 10.25 -11.71
C PHE A 39 -5.25 11.64 -11.44
N GLY A 40 -4.74 11.88 -10.23
CA GLY A 40 -4.09 13.16 -9.86
C GLY A 40 -2.72 13.36 -10.52
N ASN A 41 -1.74 12.51 -10.18
CA ASN A 41 -0.37 12.61 -10.69
C ASN A 41 -0.14 11.94 -12.06
N ARG A 42 -1.17 11.29 -12.64
CA ARG A 42 -1.17 10.62 -13.95
C ARG A 42 -0.13 9.50 -14.11
N LYS A 43 0.43 8.98 -13.01
CA LYS A 43 1.36 7.84 -13.05
C LYS A 43 0.60 6.54 -13.36
N LEU A 44 1.25 5.69 -14.15
CA LEU A 44 0.83 4.32 -14.44
C LEU A 44 1.87 3.36 -13.85
N THR A 45 1.44 2.42 -13.01
CA THR A 45 2.29 1.39 -12.40
C THR A 45 1.76 0.00 -12.71
N PHE A 46 2.66 -0.95 -12.97
CA PHE A 46 2.33 -2.34 -13.24
C PHE A 46 2.54 -3.16 -11.96
N LEU A 47 1.48 -3.78 -11.46
CA LEU A 47 1.56 -4.78 -10.40
C LEU A 47 1.77 -6.14 -11.06
N LYS A 48 3.03 -6.57 -11.16
CA LYS A 48 3.46 -7.73 -11.98
C LYS A 48 3.26 -9.11 -11.33
N ARG A 49 2.34 -9.21 -10.37
CA ARG A 49 1.97 -10.46 -9.68
C ARG A 49 0.51 -10.39 -9.25
N PRO A 50 -0.33 -11.41 -9.53
CA PRO A 50 -1.69 -11.47 -9.01
C PRO A 50 -1.75 -11.36 -7.49
N GLU A 51 -0.80 -11.97 -6.77
CA GLU A 51 -0.72 -11.92 -5.32
C GLU A 51 -0.49 -10.50 -4.80
N LEU A 52 0.33 -9.69 -5.49
CA LEU A 52 0.52 -8.28 -5.12
C LEU A 52 -0.78 -7.48 -5.29
N VAL A 53 -1.60 -7.81 -6.30
CA VAL A 53 -2.93 -7.19 -6.47
C VAL A 53 -3.84 -7.57 -5.31
N THR A 54 -3.85 -8.84 -4.91
CA THR A 54 -4.62 -9.32 -3.75
C THR A 54 -4.20 -8.58 -2.47
N VAL A 55 -2.90 -8.46 -2.21
CA VAL A 55 -2.36 -7.71 -1.07
C VAL A 55 -2.84 -6.26 -1.11
N VAL A 56 -2.63 -5.55 -2.23
CA VAL A 56 -2.96 -4.13 -2.36
C VAL A 56 -4.45 -3.87 -2.18
N ARG A 57 -5.34 -4.76 -2.67
CA ARG A 57 -6.79 -4.68 -2.43
C ARG A 57 -7.14 -4.96 -0.97
N GLY A 58 -6.56 -6.00 -0.40
CA GLY A 58 -6.80 -6.42 0.99
C GLY A 58 -6.27 -5.44 2.04
N LEU A 59 -5.38 -4.51 1.66
CA LEU A 59 -4.91 -3.45 2.56
C LEU A 59 -6.07 -2.71 3.22
N ALA A 60 -7.16 -2.41 2.52
CA ALA A 60 -8.29 -1.65 3.08
C ALA A 60 -9.01 -2.38 4.23
N ASP A 61 -9.06 -3.72 4.16
CA ASP A 61 -9.82 -4.56 5.09
C ASP A 61 -8.95 -5.12 6.22
N ALA A 62 -7.64 -5.16 6.02
CA ALA A 62 -6.69 -5.66 7.02
C ALA A 62 -6.41 -4.63 8.12
N PRO A 63 -6.12 -5.05 9.36
CA PRO A 63 -5.68 -4.15 10.42
C PRO A 63 -4.29 -3.54 10.15
N ASP A 64 -3.41 -4.28 9.46
CA ASP A 64 -2.07 -3.84 9.08
C ASP A 64 -1.55 -4.57 7.83
N VAL A 65 -0.33 -4.21 7.39
CA VAL A 65 0.31 -4.81 6.21
C VAL A 65 0.63 -6.30 6.42
N ALA A 66 1.05 -6.72 7.63
CA ALA A 66 1.32 -8.12 7.93
C ALA A 66 0.07 -8.99 7.76
N ALA A 67 -1.06 -8.54 8.29
CA ALA A 67 -2.34 -9.22 8.15
C ALA A 67 -2.81 -9.28 6.69
N ALA A 68 -2.59 -8.23 5.88
CA ALA A 68 -2.90 -8.25 4.45
C ALA A 68 -2.02 -9.27 3.68
N LEU A 69 -0.72 -9.35 4.00
CA LEU A 69 0.20 -10.34 3.41
C LEU A 69 -0.19 -11.77 3.76
N ALA A 70 -0.53 -12.01 5.03
CA ALA A 70 -0.98 -13.31 5.51
C ALA A 70 -2.32 -13.72 4.86
N ALA A 71 -3.29 -12.81 4.78
CA ALA A 71 -4.59 -13.07 4.14
C ALA A 71 -4.47 -13.37 2.64
N ALA A 72 -3.47 -12.79 1.97
CA ALA A 72 -3.13 -13.08 0.58
C ALA A 72 -2.26 -14.36 0.42
N ALA A 73 -2.04 -15.13 1.49
CA ALA A 73 -1.22 -16.32 1.52
C ALA A 73 0.23 -16.12 1.02
N VAL A 74 0.79 -14.93 1.23
CA VAL A 74 2.19 -14.65 0.90
C VAL A 74 3.10 -15.30 1.95
N PRO A 75 4.04 -16.19 1.56
CA PRO A 75 4.97 -16.79 2.52
C PRO A 75 5.81 -15.72 3.22
N GLU A 76 6.00 -15.82 4.55
CA GLU A 76 6.75 -14.86 5.36
C GLU A 76 8.15 -14.55 4.81
N ALA A 77 8.84 -15.57 4.27
CA ALA A 77 10.14 -15.42 3.63
C ALA A 77 10.15 -14.44 2.44
N GLN A 78 8.98 -14.18 1.83
CA GLN A 78 8.83 -13.25 0.69
C GLN A 78 8.37 -11.85 1.13
N TRP A 79 7.95 -11.66 2.39
CA TRP A 79 7.42 -10.38 2.88
C TRP A 79 8.35 -9.19 2.64
N PRO A 80 9.69 -9.29 2.78
CA PRO A 80 10.58 -8.16 2.48
C PRO A 80 10.44 -7.64 1.04
N GLY A 81 10.23 -8.54 0.06
CA GLY A 81 10.04 -8.17 -1.35
C GLY A 81 8.71 -7.47 -1.59
N TYR A 82 7.63 -7.92 -0.94
CA TYR A 82 6.33 -7.25 -1.00
C TYR A 82 6.37 -5.90 -0.29
N LEU A 83 7.03 -5.80 0.86
CA LEU A 83 7.19 -4.54 1.59
C LEU A 83 7.92 -3.50 0.73
N ALA A 84 9.00 -3.90 0.04
CA ALA A 84 9.70 -3.02 -0.90
C ALA A 84 8.80 -2.57 -2.06
N ALA A 85 7.95 -3.45 -2.60
CA ALA A 85 6.98 -3.09 -3.62
C ALA A 85 5.94 -2.08 -3.10
N LEU A 86 5.39 -2.30 -1.90
CA LEU A 86 4.45 -1.39 -1.26
C LEU A 86 5.08 -0.02 -1.00
N GLN A 87 6.32 0.05 -0.54
CA GLN A 87 7.06 1.32 -0.40
C GLN A 87 7.20 2.06 -1.74
N GLY A 88 7.42 1.33 -2.84
CA GLY A 88 7.40 1.92 -4.19
C GLY A 88 6.04 2.50 -4.59
N LEU A 89 4.95 1.83 -4.19
CA LEU A 89 3.59 2.33 -4.40
C LEU A 89 3.32 3.57 -3.55
N ALA A 90 3.76 3.59 -2.29
CA ALA A 90 3.62 4.74 -1.40
C ALA A 90 4.33 5.99 -1.96
N ARG A 91 5.57 5.85 -2.44
CA ARG A 91 6.34 6.93 -3.09
C ARG A 91 5.66 7.53 -4.33
N THR A 92 4.76 6.79 -4.96
CA THR A 92 4.03 7.24 -6.15
C THR A 92 2.56 7.56 -5.86
N ASP A 93 2.21 7.63 -4.58
CA ASP A 93 0.88 7.96 -4.08
C ASP A 93 -0.19 6.93 -4.48
N MET A 94 0.24 5.73 -4.85
CA MET A 94 -0.66 4.64 -5.26
C MET A 94 -1.39 4.02 -4.07
N ILE A 95 -0.72 3.98 -2.92
CA ILE A 95 -1.27 3.60 -1.63
C ILE A 95 -0.95 4.69 -0.61
N ARG A 96 -1.76 4.81 0.45
CA ARG A 96 -1.60 5.79 1.51
C ARG A 96 -1.81 5.13 2.89
N PRO A 97 -1.21 5.69 3.96
CA PRO A 97 -1.57 5.30 5.31
C PRO A 97 -3.08 5.48 5.50
N ARG A 98 -3.74 4.51 6.11
CA ARG A 98 -5.12 4.73 6.55
C ARG A 98 -5.05 5.68 7.72
N GLN A 99 -5.78 6.79 7.67
CA GLN A 99 -5.99 7.55 8.89
C GLN A 99 -6.83 6.66 9.80
N THR A 100 -6.21 6.08 10.81
CA THR A 100 -6.96 5.52 11.94
C THR A 100 -7.60 6.73 12.59
N GLU A 101 -8.85 7.01 12.24
CA GLU A 101 -9.66 7.98 12.97
C GLU A 101 -9.55 7.57 14.44
N GLY A 102 -8.97 8.46 15.25
CA GLY A 102 -8.53 8.13 16.59
C GLY A 102 -9.67 7.45 17.34
N ALA A 103 -9.33 6.39 18.08
CA ALA A 103 -10.16 5.93 19.19
C ALA A 103 -10.36 7.13 20.15
N ALA A 104 -11.39 7.91 19.87
CA ALA A 104 -12.03 8.85 20.77
C ALA A 104 -13.37 8.21 21.13
N ALA A 105 -13.34 7.35 22.14
CA ALA A 105 -14.47 6.98 22.97
C ALA A 105 -13.93 6.57 24.34
#